data_AF-A0A9P9D531-F1
#
_entry.id   AF-A0A9P9D531-F1
#
_cell.length_a   1.000
_cell.length_b   1.000
_cell.length_c   1.000
_cell.angle_alpha   90.00
_cell.angle_beta   90.00
_cell.angle_gamma   90.00
#
_symmetry.space_group_name_H-M   'P 1'
#
loop_
_entity.id
_entity.type
_entity.pdbx_description
1 polymer ?
#
loop_
_entity_poly.entity_id
_entity_poly.type
_entity_poly.pdbx_seq_one_letter_code
_entity_poly.pdbx_strand_id
1 'polypeptide(L)'
;MGDTKPPLTHNWTADSRDRVAYVDLLNSEHVNVKALSSTMGATLAIFHWRCGIDAAGVEFMLGRDKRGNLQLWLMDFGECRAFTSAPRDIMTQLVDAVVHNEPYWPKYTKLYGLRDIWATFRTTYLQISGYILRGLSDGSCLRSLPLLFIDELERLRGPSELM
;
A
#
# COMPACT_ATOMS: atom_id res chain seq x y z
N MET A 1 7.11 -32.83 -25.65
CA MET A 1 7.81 -32.99 -24.36
C MET A 1 7.64 -31.69 -23.62
N GLY A 2 6.60 -31.61 -22.79
CA GLY A 2 6.30 -30.42 -22.00
C GLY A 2 6.73 -30.71 -20.57
N ASP A 3 7.64 -29.90 -20.05
CA ASP A 3 8.14 -30.04 -18.69
C ASP A 3 7.01 -29.87 -17.68
N THR A 4 6.68 -30.97 -17.01
CA THR A 4 5.81 -30.99 -15.83
C THR A 4 6.54 -30.30 -14.69
N LYS A 5 6.02 -29.15 -14.26
CA LYS A 5 6.42 -28.52 -12.98
C LYS A 5 6.36 -29.59 -11.88
N PRO A 6 7.39 -29.68 -11.02
CA PRO A 6 7.43 -30.69 -9.98
C PRO A 6 6.30 -30.46 -8.97
N PRO A 7 5.82 -31.52 -8.29
CA PRO A 7 4.77 -31.41 -7.29
C PRO A 7 5.20 -30.44 -6.17
N LEU A 8 4.24 -29.72 -5.60
CA LEU A 8 4.40 -28.89 -4.41
C LEU A 8 4.70 -29.76 -3.18
N THR A 9 5.88 -30.37 -3.16
CA THR A 9 6.42 -31.05 -1.98
C THR A 9 7.78 -30.45 -1.71
N HIS A 10 7.79 -29.27 -1.09
CA HIS A 10 9.00 -28.76 -0.46
C HIS A 10 8.82 -28.84 1.04
N ASN A 11 9.57 -29.76 1.65
CA ASN A 11 9.79 -29.79 3.08
C ASN A 11 10.34 -28.42 3.50
N TRP A 12 9.58 -27.78 4.39
CA TRP A 12 9.85 -26.49 4.98
C TRP A 12 11.20 -26.52 5.70
N THR A 13 12.16 -25.74 5.21
CA THR A 13 13.39 -25.43 5.95
C THR A 13 13.27 -24.01 6.48
N ALA A 14 13.67 -23.80 7.72
CA ALA A 14 13.56 -22.55 8.47
C ALA A 14 14.37 -21.36 7.90
N ASP A 15 14.86 -21.49 6.67
CA ASP A 15 15.83 -20.62 6.02
C ASP A 15 15.22 -19.72 4.93
N SER A 16 13.94 -19.92 4.57
CA SER A 16 13.25 -19.06 3.60
C SER A 16 12.71 -17.79 4.28
N ARG A 17 13.59 -16.85 4.62
CA ARG A 17 13.22 -15.67 5.43
C ARG A 17 12.57 -14.51 4.68
N ASP A 18 12.81 -14.34 3.38
CA ASP A 18 12.29 -13.21 2.61
C ASP A 18 11.67 -13.71 1.29
N ARG A 19 10.36 -13.46 1.10
CA ARG A 19 9.68 -13.80 -0.16
C ARG A 19 8.54 -12.84 -0.46
N VAL A 20 8.19 -12.75 -1.74
CA VAL A 20 7.03 -12.00 -2.23
C VAL A 20 5.74 -12.53 -1.58
N ALA A 21 4.86 -11.61 -1.18
CA ALA A 21 3.62 -11.90 -0.47
C ALA A 21 2.49 -12.37 -1.43
N TYR A 22 2.33 -13.68 -1.61
CA TYR A 22 1.19 -14.24 -2.37
C TYR A 22 -0.08 -14.32 -1.51
N VAL A 23 -1.21 -13.80 -2.01
CA VAL A 23 -2.48 -13.61 -1.26
C VAL A 23 -3.07 -14.91 -0.70
N ASP A 24 -3.02 -16.00 -1.46
CA ASP A 24 -3.47 -17.33 -1.06
C ASP A 24 -2.67 -17.88 0.13
N LEU A 25 -1.36 -17.63 0.13
CA LEU A 25 -0.46 -18.01 1.21
C LEU A 25 -0.69 -17.18 2.48
N LEU A 26 -1.00 -15.89 2.35
CA LEU A 26 -1.35 -15.02 3.49
C LEU A 26 -2.58 -15.52 4.26
N ASN A 27 -3.59 -16.02 3.55
CA ASN A 27 -4.77 -16.59 4.18
C ASN A 27 -4.44 -17.86 4.96
N SER A 28 -3.60 -18.74 4.41
CA SER A 28 -3.17 -19.97 5.09
C SER A 28 -2.31 -19.70 6.33
N GLU A 29 -1.52 -18.61 6.32
CA GLU A 29 -0.65 -18.22 7.43
C GLU A 29 -1.34 -17.36 8.51
N HIS A 30 -2.67 -17.23 8.43
CA HIS A 30 -3.49 -16.43 9.35
C HIS A 30 -3.02 -14.98 9.43
N VAL A 31 -2.47 -14.46 8.33
CA VAL A 31 -2.09 -13.06 8.23
C VAL A 31 -3.35 -12.23 8.33
N ASN A 32 -3.38 -11.32 9.31
CA ASN A 32 -4.47 -10.36 9.41
C ASN A 32 -4.33 -9.33 8.28
N VAL A 33 -4.84 -9.68 7.10
CA VAL A 33 -4.78 -8.85 5.89
C VAL A 33 -5.36 -7.46 6.12
N LYS A 34 -6.35 -7.34 7.02
CA LYS A 34 -6.90 -6.05 7.43
C LYS A 34 -5.88 -5.21 8.21
N ALA A 35 -5.18 -5.80 9.18
CA ALA A 35 -4.10 -5.12 9.90
C ALA A 35 -2.94 -4.72 8.96
N LEU A 36 -2.60 -5.58 7.99
CA LEU A 36 -1.62 -5.27 6.95
C LEU A 36 -2.08 -4.05 6.10
N SER A 37 -3.32 -4.07 5.61
CA SER A 37 -3.89 -2.97 4.82
C SER A 37 -3.91 -1.65 5.59
N SER A 38 -4.23 -1.71 6.89
CA SER A 38 -4.17 -0.55 7.78
C SER A 38 -2.74 -0.02 7.91
N THR A 39 -1.76 -0.91 8.12
CA THR A 39 -0.34 -0.55 8.18
C THR A 39 0.14 0.12 6.90
N MET A 40 -0.25 -0.40 5.72
CA MET A 40 0.09 0.19 4.42
C MET A 40 -0.53 1.59 4.26
N GLY A 41 -1.79 1.78 4.67
CA GLY A 41 -2.46 3.09 4.63
C GLY A 41 -1.78 4.11 5.55
N ALA A 42 -1.42 3.71 6.77
CA ALA A 42 -0.67 4.55 7.70
C ALA A 42 0.72 4.93 7.15
N THR A 43 1.41 3.96 6.54
CA THR A 43 2.74 4.15 5.96
C THR A 43 2.71 5.18 4.83
N LEU A 44 1.79 5.05 3.88
CA LEU A 44 1.69 6.00 2.77
C LEU A 44 1.35 7.42 3.27
N ALA A 45 0.50 7.54 4.29
CA ALA A 45 0.20 8.83 4.90
C ALA A 45 1.45 9.47 5.55
N ILE A 46 2.32 8.67 6.17
CA ILE A 46 3.59 9.14 6.73
C ILE A 46 4.52 9.61 5.60
N PHE A 47 4.66 8.83 4.52
CA PHE A 47 5.48 9.25 3.37
C PHE A 47 5.03 10.56 2.78
N HIS A 48 3.73 10.70 2.47
CA HIS A 48 3.20 11.91 1.89
C HIS A 48 3.32 13.10 2.85
N TRP A 49 2.82 12.98 4.08
CA TRP A 49 2.55 14.18 4.90
C TRP A 49 3.58 14.43 5.98
N ARG A 50 4.33 13.41 6.41
CA ARG A 50 5.39 13.58 7.41
C ARG A 50 6.78 13.66 6.77
N CYS A 51 7.03 12.86 5.73
CA CYS A 51 8.31 12.83 5.02
C CYS A 51 8.33 13.73 3.78
N GLY A 52 7.17 14.06 3.21
CA GLY A 52 7.08 14.93 2.03
C GLY A 52 7.56 14.26 0.73
N ILE A 53 7.43 12.93 0.63
CA ILE A 53 7.84 12.14 -0.55
C ILE A 53 6.65 11.39 -1.15
N ASP A 54 6.75 11.04 -2.44
CA ASP A 54 5.68 10.42 -3.23
C ASP A 54 5.56 8.89 -3.12
N ALA A 55 6.49 8.24 -2.41
CA ALA A 55 6.57 6.79 -2.27
C ALA A 55 6.72 6.02 -3.59
N ALA A 56 7.25 6.65 -4.64
CA ALA A 56 7.60 5.96 -5.87
C ALA A 56 8.66 4.87 -5.60
N GLY A 57 8.45 3.70 -6.19
CA GLY A 57 9.33 2.53 -6.07
C GLY A 57 9.25 1.75 -4.75
N VAL A 58 8.55 2.26 -3.72
CA VAL A 58 8.53 1.57 -2.41
C VAL A 58 7.89 0.20 -2.51
N GLU A 59 8.61 -0.81 -2.03
CA GLU A 59 8.17 -2.20 -1.99
C GLU A 59 7.87 -2.66 -0.56
N PHE A 60 6.97 -3.65 -0.45
CA PHE A 60 6.60 -4.28 0.81
C PHE A 60 7.05 -5.75 0.81
N MET A 61 7.94 -6.11 1.73
CA MET A 61 8.35 -7.49 1.97
C MET A 61 7.73 -8.03 3.24
N LEU A 62 7.23 -9.27 3.18
CA LEU A 62 6.79 -9.99 4.37
C LEU A 62 7.90 -10.89 4.87
N GLY A 63 8.31 -10.66 6.11
CA GLY A 63 9.27 -11.49 6.82
C GLY A 63 8.69 -12.01 8.12
N ARG A 64 9.49 -12.79 8.85
CA ARG A 64 9.18 -13.18 10.23
C ARG A 64 10.29 -12.74 11.17
N ASP A 65 9.91 -12.27 12.36
CA ASP A 65 10.89 -12.00 13.40
C ASP A 65 11.46 -13.31 13.99
N LYS A 66 12.44 -13.19 14.90
CA LYS A 66 13.08 -14.35 15.56
C LYS A 66 12.11 -15.21 16.37
N ARG A 67 10.91 -14.71 16.68
CA ARG A 67 9.85 -15.40 17.42
C ARG A 67 8.78 -15.98 16.48
N GLY A 68 8.94 -15.81 15.17
CA GLY A 68 8.02 -16.31 14.15
C GLY A 68 6.84 -15.38 13.86
N ASN A 69 6.78 -14.18 14.45
CA ASN A 69 5.71 -13.23 14.17
C ASN A 69 5.91 -12.61 12.79
N LEU A 70 4.82 -12.45 12.05
CA LEU A 70 4.85 -11.78 10.75
C LEU A 70 5.26 -10.30 10.91
N GLN A 71 6.17 -9.85 10.08
CA GLN A 71 6.65 -8.47 10.00
C GLN A 71 6.52 -7.96 8.56
N LEU A 72 6.23 -6.67 8.43
CA LEU A 72 6.22 -5.96 7.16
C LEU A 72 7.46 -5.08 7.09
N TRP A 73 8.30 -5.30 6.08
CA TRP A 73 9.49 -4.52 5.79
C TRP A 73 9.25 -3.61 4.60
N LEU A 74 9.71 -2.37 4.73
CA LEU A 74 9.66 -1.37 3.67
C LEU A 74 11.02 -1.31 3.00
N MET A 75 11.03 -1.36 1.67
CA MET A 75 12.25 -1.45 0.88
C MET A 75 12.15 -0.53 -0.33
N ASP A 76 13.30 -0.34 -0.97
CA ASP A 76 13.47 0.44 -2.19
C ASP A 76 12.89 1.86 -2.15
N PHE A 77 13.67 2.77 -1.56
CA PHE A 77 13.36 4.19 -1.49
C PHE A 77 14.08 5.00 -2.59
N GLY A 78 14.74 4.34 -3.54
CA GLY A 78 15.65 4.99 -4.49
C GLY A 78 14.95 5.97 -5.44
N GLU A 79 13.68 5.67 -5.77
CA GLU A 79 12.87 6.45 -6.72
C GLU A 79 11.95 7.46 -6.03
N CYS A 80 11.94 7.52 -4.69
CA CYS A 80 11.10 8.45 -3.94
C CYS A 80 11.50 9.90 -4.23
N ARG A 81 10.51 10.72 -4.61
CA ARG A 81 10.74 12.15 -4.90
C ARG A 81 9.94 13.02 -3.95
N ALA A 82 10.52 14.17 -3.62
CA ALA A 82 9.77 15.22 -2.94
C ALA A 82 8.65 15.76 -3.85
N PHE A 83 7.60 16.30 -3.25
CA PHE A 83 6.49 16.93 -3.96
C PHE A 83 6.05 18.20 -3.23
N THR A 84 5.28 19.06 -3.91
CA THR A 84 4.69 20.24 -3.26
C THR A 84 3.24 19.98 -2.86
N SER A 85 2.74 20.68 -1.84
CA SER A 85 1.34 20.56 -1.43
C SER A 85 0.34 21.22 -2.41
N ALA A 86 0.76 21.53 -3.64
CA ALA A 86 -0.12 22.05 -4.68
C ALA A 86 -1.09 20.95 -5.14
N PRO A 87 -2.41 21.22 -5.26
CA PRO A 87 -3.40 20.22 -5.68
C PRO A 87 -3.04 19.46 -6.96
N ARG A 88 -2.38 20.13 -7.93
CA ARG A 88 -1.89 19.49 -9.16
C ARG A 88 -0.92 18.35 -8.89
N ASP A 89 0.06 18.56 -8.03
CA ASP A 89 1.10 17.57 -7.72
C ASP A 89 0.49 16.38 -6.96
N ILE A 90 -0.50 16.66 -6.10
CA ILE A 90 -1.27 15.63 -5.40
C ILE A 90 -2.01 14.72 -6.38
N MET A 91 -2.67 15.30 -7.39
CA MET A 91 -3.48 14.55 -8.37
C MET A 91 -2.64 13.89 -9.47
N THR A 92 -1.37 14.26 -9.62
CA THR A 92 -0.49 13.71 -10.67
C THR A 92 0.62 12.91 -10.03
N GLN A 93 1.65 13.55 -9.48
CA GLN A 93 2.85 12.88 -8.96
C GLN A 93 2.55 11.78 -7.94
N LEU A 94 1.76 12.07 -6.89
CA LEU A 94 1.46 11.07 -5.86
C LEU A 94 0.65 9.89 -6.42
N VAL A 95 -0.33 10.22 -7.27
CA VAL A 95 -1.19 9.22 -7.90
C VAL A 95 -0.39 8.35 -8.85
N ASP A 96 0.45 8.94 -9.70
CA ASP A 96 1.33 8.24 -10.64
C ASP A 96 2.31 7.33 -9.91
N ALA A 97 2.92 7.81 -8.83
CA ALA A 97 3.83 7.02 -8.02
C ALA A 97 3.16 5.74 -7.49
N VAL A 98 1.92 5.84 -7.02
CA VAL A 98 1.18 4.68 -6.53
C VAL A 98 0.65 3.81 -7.67
N VAL A 99 0.13 4.39 -8.75
CA VAL A 99 -0.44 3.69 -9.91
C VAL A 99 0.60 2.84 -10.63
N HIS A 100 1.81 3.35 -10.83
CA HIS A 100 2.87 2.63 -11.54
C HIS A 100 3.64 1.66 -10.64
N ASN A 101 3.47 1.73 -9.33
CA ASN A 101 4.14 0.87 -8.35
C ASN A 101 3.32 -0.41 -8.09
N GLU A 102 3.16 -1.18 -9.16
CA GLU A 102 2.40 -2.43 -9.21
C GLU A 102 3.26 -3.64 -8.83
N PRO A 103 2.78 -4.60 -7.98
CA PRO A 103 1.45 -4.73 -7.37
C PRO A 103 1.39 -4.29 -5.90
N TYR A 104 2.29 -3.44 -5.44
CA TYR A 104 2.62 -3.31 -4.02
C TYR A 104 1.61 -2.55 -3.17
N TRP A 105 0.72 -1.76 -3.78
CA TRP A 105 -0.32 -1.03 -3.06
C TRP A 105 -1.69 -1.69 -3.19
N PRO A 106 -2.55 -1.67 -2.13
CA PRO A 106 -3.90 -2.17 -2.24
C PRO A 106 -4.66 -1.51 -3.38
N LYS A 107 -5.40 -2.30 -4.15
CA LYS A 107 -6.24 -1.81 -5.24
C LYS A 107 -7.70 -1.82 -4.86
N TYR A 108 -8.43 -0.84 -5.37
CA TYR A 108 -9.87 -0.94 -5.48
C TYR A 108 -10.24 -2.17 -6.33
N THR A 109 -11.26 -2.94 -5.90
CA THR A 109 -11.79 -4.06 -6.69
C THR A 109 -13.24 -4.35 -6.33
N LYS A 110 -14.01 -4.88 -7.29
CA LYS A 110 -15.39 -5.35 -7.07
C LYS A 110 -15.45 -6.73 -6.41
N LEU A 111 -14.33 -7.42 -6.22
CA LEU A 111 -14.31 -8.75 -5.61
C LEU A 111 -14.61 -8.68 -4.10
N TYR A 112 -15.62 -9.45 -3.67
CA TYR A 112 -15.99 -9.58 -2.25
C TYR A 112 -14.81 -10.16 -1.46
N GLY A 113 -14.49 -9.58 -0.29
CA GLY A 113 -13.30 -9.90 0.52
C GLY A 113 -12.09 -9.00 0.24
N LEU A 114 -11.85 -8.59 -1.00
CA LEU A 114 -10.80 -7.62 -1.34
C LEU A 114 -11.28 -6.15 -1.21
N ARG A 115 -12.59 -5.91 -1.23
CA ARG A 115 -13.18 -4.59 -0.93
C ARG A 115 -12.80 -4.08 0.46
N ASP A 116 -12.80 -4.97 1.46
CA ASP A 116 -12.51 -4.60 2.84
C ASP A 116 -11.04 -4.19 3.04
N ILE A 117 -10.14 -4.72 2.21
CA ILE A 117 -8.72 -4.37 2.17
C ILE A 117 -8.57 -2.91 1.74
N TRP A 118 -9.13 -2.53 0.59
CA TRP A 118 -9.11 -1.14 0.12
C TRP A 118 -9.79 -0.19 1.10
N ALA A 119 -10.99 -0.55 1.59
CA ALA A 119 -11.71 0.29 2.55
C ALA A 119 -10.90 0.54 3.83
N THR A 120 -10.20 -0.47 4.33
CA THR A 120 -9.34 -0.36 5.52
C THR A 120 -8.10 0.50 5.24
N PHE A 121 -7.45 0.29 4.09
CA PHE A 121 -6.34 1.12 3.62
C PHE A 121 -6.76 2.59 3.53
N ARG A 122 -7.83 2.88 2.79
CA ARG A 122 -8.42 4.22 2.59
C ARG A 122 -8.72 4.91 3.93
N THR A 123 -9.44 4.21 4.80
CA THR A 123 -9.83 4.74 6.11
C THR A 123 -8.61 5.09 6.94
N THR A 124 -7.63 4.19 7.00
CA THR A 124 -6.41 4.42 7.79
C THR A 124 -5.57 5.55 7.22
N TYR A 125 -5.39 5.58 5.89
CA TYR A 125 -4.66 6.66 5.21
C TYR A 125 -5.25 8.02 5.54
N LEU A 126 -6.58 8.20 5.39
CA LEU A 126 -7.25 9.47 5.67
C LEU A 126 -7.16 9.87 7.16
N GLN A 127 -7.32 8.91 8.07
CA GLN A 127 -7.22 9.15 9.51
C GLN A 127 -5.81 9.63 9.91
N ILE A 128 -4.77 8.91 9.48
CA ILE A 128 -3.38 9.25 9.80
C ILE A 128 -2.96 10.55 9.14
N SER A 129 -3.36 10.78 7.89
CA SER A 129 -3.12 12.05 7.19
C SER A 129 -3.75 13.23 7.93
N GLY A 130 -4.99 13.07 8.39
CA GLY A 130 -5.68 14.08 9.18
C GLY A 130 -4.98 14.37 10.51
N TYR A 131 -4.45 13.35 11.18
CA TYR A 131 -3.66 13.52 12.40
C TYR A 131 -2.35 14.28 12.14
N ILE A 132 -1.59 13.89 11.13
CA ILE A 132 -0.31 14.53 10.78
C ILE A 132 -0.52 16.00 10.40
N LEU A 133 -1.47 16.28 9.51
CA LEU A 133 -1.68 17.63 8.98
C LEU A 133 -2.25 18.61 10.01
N ARG A 134 -3.01 18.13 11.02
CA ARG A 134 -3.42 18.96 12.17
C ARG A 134 -2.23 19.45 12.99
N GLY A 135 -1.14 18.68 13.04
CA GLY A 135 0.07 19.06 13.76
C GLY A 135 1.01 19.98 12.96
N LEU A 136 0.78 20.16 11.66
CA LEU A 136 1.67 20.90 10.76
C LEU A 136 1.11 22.26 10.30
N SER A 137 -0.19 22.52 10.41
CA SER A 137 -0.81 23.76 9.87
C SER A 137 -2.15 24.12 10.51
N ASP A 138 -2.37 25.44 10.69
CA ASP A 138 -3.66 26.02 11.08
C ASP A 138 -4.66 26.10 9.90
N GLY A 139 -4.20 25.95 8.66
CA GLY A 139 -4.97 26.17 7.44
C GLY A 139 -5.95 25.04 7.09
N SER A 140 -7.17 25.40 6.65
CA SER A 140 -8.20 24.43 6.23
C SER A 140 -7.90 23.72 4.91
N CYS A 141 -7.12 24.34 4.02
CA CYS A 141 -6.91 23.81 2.66
C CYS A 141 -6.02 22.55 2.62
N LEU A 142 -5.02 22.42 3.50
CA LEU A 142 -4.16 21.23 3.50
C LEU A 142 -4.94 19.98 3.93
N ARG A 143 -5.98 20.15 4.76
CA ARG A 143 -6.78 19.03 5.28
C ARG A 143 -7.61 18.34 4.21
N SER A 144 -7.85 18.96 3.05
CA SER A 144 -8.56 18.31 1.93
C SER A 144 -7.63 17.56 0.97
N LEU A 145 -6.31 17.79 1.00
CA LEU A 145 -5.36 17.15 0.07
C LEU A 145 -5.34 15.62 0.17
N PRO A 146 -5.42 14.98 1.36
CA PRO A 146 -5.48 13.53 1.44
C PRO A 146 -6.72 12.94 0.78
N LEU A 147 -7.87 13.63 0.90
CA LEU A 147 -9.10 13.21 0.25
C LEU A 147 -9.00 13.39 -1.27
N LEU A 148 -8.46 14.53 -1.72
CA LEU A 148 -8.21 14.78 -3.15
C LEU A 148 -7.34 13.69 -3.78
N PHE A 149 -6.27 13.27 -3.10
CA PHE A 149 -5.42 12.17 -3.54
C PHE A 149 -6.19 10.85 -3.67
N ILE A 150 -6.97 10.47 -2.65
CA ILE A 150 -7.73 9.21 -2.64
C ILE A 150 -8.80 9.21 -3.73
N ASP A 151 -9.53 10.31 -3.89
CA ASP A 151 -10.59 10.42 -4.90
C ASP A 151 -10.01 10.28 -6.30
N GLU A 152 -8.87 10.90 -6.59
CA GLU A 152 -8.20 10.78 -7.88
C GLU A 152 -7.61 9.37 -8.12
N LEU A 153 -7.04 8.76 -7.08
CA LEU A 153 -6.54 7.38 -7.15
C LEU A 153 -7.68 6.37 -7.38
N GLU A 154 -8.83 6.55 -6.73
CA GLU A 154 -10.04 5.77 -6.97
C GLU A 154 -10.61 6.02 -8.38
N ARG A 155 -10.52 7.24 -8.90
CA ARG A 155 -10.92 7.55 -10.28
C ARG A 155 -10.09 6.79 -11.32
N LEU A 156 -8.77 6.67 -11.11
CA LEU A 156 -7.87 5.98 -12.04
C LEU A 156 -7.85 4.46 -11.88
N ARG A 157 -7.96 3.94 -10.65
CA ARG A 157 -7.93 2.50 -10.35
C ARG A 157 -9.31 1.86 -10.19
N GLY A 158 -10.35 2.68 -10.13
CA GLY A 158 -11.73 2.24 -10.09
C GLY A 158 -12.11 1.48 -11.37
N PRO A 159 -13.21 0.72 -11.34
CA PRO A 159 -13.74 0.10 -12.53
C PRO A 159 -14.00 1.19 -13.55
N SER A 160 -13.43 1.05 -14.76
CA SER A 160 -13.81 1.89 -15.88
C SER A 160 -15.34 1.86 -15.98
N GLU A 161 -16.00 3.02 -15.98
CA GLU A 161 -17.43 3.12 -16.37
C GLU A 161 -17.61 2.92 -17.89
N LEU A 162 -16.81 2.03 -18.48
CA LEU A 162 -16.95 1.59 -19.86
C LEU A 162 -17.67 0.24 -19.83
N MET A 163 -18.99 0.35 -20.04
CA MET A 163 -19.95 -0.62 -20.62
C MET A 163 -19.68 -2.11 -20.41
#